data_AF-A0A934K4Z9-F1
#
_entry.id   AF-A0A934K4Z9-F1
#
_cell.length_a   1.000
_cell.length_b   1.000
_cell.length_c   1.000
_cell.angle_alpha   90.00
_cell.angle_beta   90.00
_cell.angle_gamma   90.00
#
_symmetry.space_group_name_H-M   'P 1'
#
loop_
_entity.id
_entity.type
_entity.pdbx_description
1 polymer ?
#
loop_
_entity_poly.entity_id
_entity_poly.type
_entity_poly.pdbx_seq_one_letter_code
_entity_poly.pdbx_strand_id
1 'polypeptide(L)'
;MKTVADSSNKTTANDGDVGVFLDGVTEDQRRRDAQLLVDVMREVTGRPPVMWGASIVGFGSRHYRYASGREGDVAAVAFSPRKAQTVLYLTGVLEEYDDLLPRLGQHQTGKGCLYLKRVDQADPDALRAIVARSYRSATTGPGGAQVSAAGEDSG
;
A
#
# COMPACT_ATOMS: atom_id res chain seq x y z
N MET A 1 12.51 -7.74 -36.74
CA MET A 1 12.29 -6.74 -35.66
C MET A 1 11.78 -7.48 -34.43
N LYS A 2 12.55 -7.54 -33.35
CA LYS A 2 12.08 -8.04 -32.06
C LYS A 2 11.45 -6.87 -31.32
N THR A 3 10.15 -6.95 -31.06
CA THR A 3 9.45 -6.05 -30.14
C THR A 3 10.08 -6.21 -28.75
N VAL A 4 10.76 -5.18 -28.27
CA VAL A 4 11.13 -5.08 -26.86
C VAL A 4 9.83 -4.84 -26.09
N ALA A 5 9.43 -5.84 -25.28
CA ALA A 5 8.33 -5.69 -24.36
C ALA A 5 8.73 -4.64 -23.32
N ASP A 6 7.94 -3.58 -23.23
CA ASP A 6 8.12 -2.48 -22.30
C ASP A 6 8.12 -3.04 -20.86
N SER A 7 9.30 -3.10 -20.24
CA SER A 7 9.53 -3.67 -18.91
C SER A 7 9.08 -2.74 -17.78
N SER A 8 8.24 -1.75 -18.10
CA SER A 8 7.74 -0.73 -17.18
C SER A 8 6.84 -1.36 -16.11
N ASN A 9 7.03 -0.93 -14.86
CA ASN A 9 6.16 -1.34 -13.77
C ASN A 9 4.74 -0.82 -14.06
N LYS A 10 3.73 -1.69 -14.07
CA LYS A 10 2.35 -1.29 -14.45
C LYS A 10 1.70 -0.35 -13.43
N THR A 11 2.25 -0.28 -12.23
CA THR A 11 1.75 0.54 -11.12
C THR A 11 2.87 1.45 -10.65
N THR A 12 2.92 2.66 -11.19
CA THR A 12 3.80 3.74 -10.77
C THR A 12 2.98 4.83 -10.09
N ALA A 13 3.63 5.59 -9.20
CA ALA A 13 3.05 6.81 -8.65
C ALA A 13 2.64 7.78 -9.76
N ASN A 14 1.55 8.51 -9.56
CA ASN A 14 1.06 9.53 -10.49
C ASN A 14 0.32 10.66 -9.74
N ASP A 15 0.01 11.73 -10.46
CA ASP A 15 -0.65 12.94 -9.94
C ASP A 15 -2.18 12.78 -9.81
N GLY A 16 -2.69 11.55 -9.77
CA GLY A 16 -4.10 11.28 -9.53
C GLY A 16 -4.55 11.75 -8.15
N ASP A 17 -5.72 12.38 -8.09
CA ASP A 17 -6.30 12.85 -6.83
C ASP A 17 -6.93 11.69 -6.06
N VAL A 18 -6.41 11.42 -4.86
CA VAL A 18 -6.89 10.34 -3.99
C VAL A 18 -8.33 10.60 -3.52
N GLY A 19 -8.69 11.85 -3.22
CA GLY A 19 -10.04 12.21 -2.81
C GLY A 19 -11.05 11.92 -3.91
N VAL A 20 -10.77 12.37 -5.14
CA VAL A 20 -11.61 12.09 -6.33
C VAL A 20 -11.71 10.58 -6.58
N PHE A 21 -10.61 9.84 -6.41
CA PHE A 21 -10.64 8.38 -6.51
C PHE A 21 -11.57 7.73 -5.47
N LEU A 22 -11.49 8.16 -4.21
CA LEU A 22 -12.34 7.66 -3.13
C LEU A 22 -13.81 8.02 -3.33
N ASP A 23 -14.11 9.25 -3.78
CA ASP A 23 -15.47 9.67 -4.10
C ASP A 23 -16.09 8.80 -5.21
N GLY A 24 -15.26 8.38 -6.18
CA GLY A 24 -15.61 7.43 -7.24
C GLY A 24 -15.91 6.00 -6.76
N VAL A 25 -15.60 5.63 -5.51
CA VAL A 25 -15.96 4.33 -4.94
C VAL A 25 -17.46 4.30 -4.65
N THR A 26 -18.24 3.69 -5.54
CA THR A 26 -19.71 3.77 -5.53
C THR A 26 -20.43 3.05 -4.40
N GLU A 27 -19.78 2.10 -3.72
CA GLU A 27 -20.41 1.37 -2.62
C GLU A 27 -19.97 2.01 -1.31
N ASP A 28 -20.96 2.42 -0.50
CA ASP A 28 -20.74 3.30 0.64
C ASP A 28 -19.86 2.68 1.73
N GLN A 29 -20.01 1.37 2.01
CA GLN A 29 -19.16 0.73 3.00
C GLN A 29 -17.71 0.69 2.55
N ARG A 30 -17.45 0.32 1.30
CA ARG A 30 -16.10 0.28 0.74
C ARG A 30 -15.47 1.66 0.68
N ARG A 31 -16.25 2.72 0.43
CA ARG A 31 -15.76 4.10 0.51
C ARG A 31 -15.35 4.46 1.94
N ARG A 32 -16.19 4.14 2.94
CA ARG A 32 -15.87 4.35 4.37
C ARG A 32 -14.62 3.59 4.80
N ASP A 33 -14.53 2.32 4.42
CA ASP A 33 -13.37 1.47 4.71
C ASP A 33 -12.09 2.02 4.06
N ALA A 34 -12.18 2.53 2.83
CA ALA A 34 -11.05 3.15 2.14
C ALA A 34 -10.61 4.46 2.81
N GLN A 35 -11.55 5.28 3.27
CA GLN A 35 -11.25 6.50 4.03
C GLN A 35 -10.57 6.16 5.37
N LEU A 36 -11.08 5.16 6.09
CA LEU A 36 -10.48 4.67 7.33
C LEU A 36 -9.03 4.21 7.10
N LEU A 37 -8.76 3.49 6.01
CA LEU A 37 -7.39 3.08 5.67
C LEU A 37 -6.51 4.27 5.33
N VAL A 38 -7.02 5.30 4.66
CA VAL A 38 -6.24 6.53 4.42
C VAL A 38 -5.82 7.17 5.73
N ASP A 39 -6.74 7.30 6.67
CA ASP A 39 -6.46 7.93 7.96
C ASP A 39 -5.45 7.10 8.77
N VAL A 40 -5.68 5.79 8.89
CA VAL A 40 -4.77 4.87 9.62
C VAL A 40 -3.38 4.83 8.98
N MET A 41 -3.28 4.68 7.66
CA MET A 41 -1.99 4.60 6.99
C MET A 41 -1.25 5.94 7.02
N ARG A 42 -1.95 7.06 6.89
CA ARG A 42 -1.34 8.40 7.06
C ARG A 42 -0.80 8.59 8.47
N GLU A 43 -1.59 8.26 9.49
CA GLU A 43 -1.21 8.34 10.91
C GLU A 43 0.04 7.50 11.20
N VAL A 44 0.03 6.23 10.79
CA VAL A 44 1.09 5.27 11.09
C VAL A 44 2.38 5.53 10.32
N THR A 45 2.27 5.97 9.06
CA THR A 45 3.46 6.16 8.19
C THR A 45 4.01 7.58 8.22
N GLY A 46 3.20 8.57 8.61
CA GLY A 46 3.52 9.99 8.48
C GLY A 46 3.63 10.46 7.02
N ARG A 47 3.05 9.71 6.06
CA ARG A 47 3.12 10.01 4.63
C ARG A 47 1.76 10.41 4.07
N PRO A 48 1.72 11.33 3.08
CA PRO A 48 0.50 11.59 2.34
C PRO A 48 0.13 10.36 1.48
N PRO A 49 -1.17 10.13 1.23
CA PRO A 49 -1.60 9.14 0.25
C PRO A 49 -1.25 9.59 -1.17
N VAL A 50 -0.82 8.67 -2.01
CA VAL A 50 -0.50 8.91 -3.43
C VAL A 50 -1.20 7.87 -4.28
N MET A 51 -1.68 8.25 -5.47
CA MET A 51 -2.22 7.29 -6.43
C MET A 51 -1.11 6.52 -7.13
N TRP A 52 -1.29 5.20 -7.21
CA TRP A 52 -0.42 4.28 -7.93
C TRP A 52 -1.22 3.55 -9.01
N GLY A 53 -0.88 3.78 -10.28
CA GLY A 53 -1.73 3.36 -11.39
C GLY A 53 -3.16 3.90 -11.26
N ALA A 54 -4.15 3.07 -11.62
CA ALA A 54 -5.55 3.50 -11.69
C ALA A 54 -6.39 3.23 -10.42
N SER A 55 -5.89 2.45 -9.47
CA SER A 55 -6.75 1.91 -8.40
C SER A 55 -6.05 1.52 -7.10
N ILE A 56 -4.83 2.00 -6.90
CA ILE A 56 -4.04 1.73 -5.69
C ILE A 56 -3.75 3.06 -5.01
N VAL A 57 -3.96 3.12 -3.71
CA VAL A 57 -3.52 4.23 -2.85
C VAL A 57 -2.32 3.73 -2.05
N GLY A 58 -1.18 4.41 -2.19
CA GLY A 58 0.08 4.04 -1.57
C GLY A 58 0.64 5.12 -0.65
N PHE A 59 1.47 4.70 0.30
CA PHE A 59 2.11 5.55 1.31
C PHE A 59 3.60 5.30 1.34
N GLY A 60 4.38 6.34 1.04
CA GLY A 60 5.82 6.22 0.80
C GLY A 60 6.16 5.33 -0.39
N SER A 61 7.45 5.17 -0.66
CA SER A 61 7.95 4.30 -1.73
C SER A 61 9.24 3.59 -1.30
N ARG A 62 9.54 2.48 -1.97
CA ARG A 62 10.84 1.82 -1.94
C ARG A 62 11.27 1.42 -3.34
N HIS A 63 12.57 1.41 -3.56
CA HIS A 63 13.16 0.91 -4.79
C HIS A 63 13.46 -0.59 -4.65
N TYR A 64 13.10 -1.39 -5.65
CA TYR A 64 13.49 -2.79 -5.74
C TYR A 64 14.43 -3.01 -6.91
N ARG A 65 15.36 -3.96 -6.76
CA ARG A 65 16.23 -4.43 -7.84
C ARG A 65 16.35 -5.94 -7.79
N TYR A 66 15.97 -6.61 -8.88
CA TYR A 66 16.11 -8.05 -9.03
C TYR A 66 17.51 -8.41 -9.54
N ALA A 67 17.93 -9.66 -9.31
CA ALA A 67 19.19 -10.21 -9.82
C ALA A 67 19.29 -10.16 -11.36
N SER A 68 18.16 -10.13 -12.08
CA SER A 68 18.10 -9.95 -13.52
C SER A 68 18.44 -8.53 -14.00
N GLY A 69 18.67 -7.58 -13.08
CA GLY A 69 18.87 -6.16 -13.38
C GLY A 69 17.59 -5.36 -13.53
N ARG A 70 16.42 -6.00 -13.46
CA ARG A 70 15.12 -5.30 -13.46
C ARG A 70 14.93 -4.58 -12.13
N GLU A 71 14.64 -3.29 -12.18
CA GLU A 71 14.39 -2.46 -11.01
C GLU A 71 13.16 -1.57 -11.18
N GLY A 72 12.82 -0.82 -10.13
CA GLY A 72 11.72 0.13 -10.15
C GLY A 72 11.23 0.46 -8.74
N ASP A 73 10.24 1.34 -8.68
CA ASP A 73 9.65 1.78 -7.42
C ASP A 73 8.30 1.12 -7.16
N VAL A 74 8.00 0.90 -5.89
CA VAL A 74 6.69 0.46 -5.40
C VAL A 74 6.34 1.24 -4.14
N ALA A 75 5.06 1.33 -3.83
CA ALA A 75 4.61 1.85 -2.55
C ALA A 75 5.18 1.02 -1.39
N ALA A 76 5.57 1.68 -0.29
CA ALA A 76 6.08 0.99 0.90
C ALA A 76 4.96 0.19 1.61
N VAL A 77 3.76 0.77 1.66
CA VAL A 77 2.50 0.10 1.99
C VAL A 77 1.40 0.69 1.12
N ALA A 78 0.41 -0.11 0.73
CA ALA A 78 -0.67 0.36 -0.12
C ALA A 78 -1.96 -0.44 0.08
N PHE A 79 -3.07 0.07 -0.45
CA PHE A 79 -4.31 -0.69 -0.56
C PHE A 79 -5.04 -0.43 -1.87
N SER A 80 -5.97 -1.32 -2.23
CA SER A 80 -6.90 -1.17 -3.35
C SER A 80 -8.31 -1.58 -2.93
N PRO A 81 -9.29 -0.66 -2.95
CA PRO A 81 -10.69 -0.94 -2.60
C PRO A 81 -11.41 -1.61 -3.78
N ARG A 82 -11.20 -2.91 -3.98
CA ARG A 82 -11.79 -3.65 -5.10
C ARG A 82 -13.24 -4.06 -4.81
N LYS A 83 -14.00 -4.37 -5.86
CA LYS A 83 -15.42 -4.73 -5.77
C LYS A 83 -15.71 -5.87 -4.78
N ALA A 84 -14.88 -6.90 -4.74
CA ALA A 84 -15.10 -8.07 -3.89
C ALA A 84 -14.57 -7.90 -2.45
N GLN A 85 -13.48 -7.16 -2.28
CA GLN A 85 -12.76 -6.98 -1.02
C GLN A 85 -11.67 -5.93 -1.16
N THR A 86 -11.30 -5.31 -0.05
CA THR A 86 -10.14 -4.44 0.02
C THR A 86 -8.87 -5.28 0.10
N VAL A 87 -7.88 -4.96 -0.74
CA VAL A 87 -6.57 -5.61 -0.75
C VAL A 87 -5.57 -4.69 -0.08
N LEU A 88 -4.86 -5.17 0.94
CA LEU A 88 -3.69 -4.51 1.51
C LEU A 88 -2.43 -5.15 0.94
N TYR A 89 -1.53 -4.31 0.43
CA TYR A 89 -0.22 -4.68 -0.08
C TYR A 89 0.81 -4.42 1.01
N LEU A 90 1.42 -5.50 1.50
CA LEU A 90 2.38 -5.46 2.59
C LEU A 90 3.78 -5.76 2.07
N THR A 91 4.79 -5.35 2.83
CA THR A 91 6.19 -5.67 2.56
C THR A 91 6.65 -6.83 3.44
N GLY A 92 7.51 -7.69 2.91
CA GLY A 92 7.98 -8.90 3.61
C GLY A 92 7.15 -10.13 3.27
N VAL A 93 7.35 -11.20 4.03
CA VAL A 93 6.56 -12.44 3.95
C VAL A 93 5.45 -12.43 5.01
N LEU A 94 4.36 -13.17 4.79
CA LEU A 94 3.19 -13.08 5.67
C LEU A 94 3.43 -13.67 7.06
N GLU A 95 4.35 -14.61 7.17
CA GLU A 95 4.80 -15.23 8.41
C GLU A 95 5.36 -14.19 9.40
N GLU A 96 5.85 -13.04 8.90
CA GLU A 96 6.27 -11.90 9.74
C GLU A 96 5.09 -11.22 10.46
N TYR A 97 3.85 -11.64 10.21
CA TYR A 97 2.63 -11.05 10.77
C TYR A 97 1.79 -12.06 11.56
N ASP A 98 2.26 -13.29 11.79
CA ASP A 98 1.49 -14.37 12.41
C ASP A 98 1.01 -14.07 13.84
N ASP A 99 1.68 -13.18 14.58
CA ASP A 99 1.26 -12.68 15.89
C ASP A 99 0.11 -11.65 15.82
N LEU A 100 -0.10 -11.02 14.67
CA LEU A 100 -1.08 -9.96 14.46
C LEU A 100 -2.32 -10.44 13.67
N LEU A 101 -2.13 -11.35 12.71
CA LEU A 101 -3.20 -11.84 11.85
C LEU A 101 -4.37 -12.48 12.63
N PRO A 102 -4.17 -13.31 13.67
CA PRO A 102 -5.27 -13.86 14.45
C PRO A 102 -6.08 -12.79 15.18
N ARG A 103 -5.44 -11.70 15.59
CA ARG A 103 -6.08 -10.58 16.29
C ARG A 103 -6.85 -9.67 15.33
N LEU A 104 -6.42 -9.58 14.09
CA LEU A 104 -7.01 -8.69 13.09
C LEU A 104 -8.50 -8.95 12.85
N GLY A 105 -8.97 -10.20 13.03
CA GLY A 105 -10.34 -10.61 12.72
C GLY A 105 -10.44 -11.29 11.36
N GLN A 106 -11.60 -11.22 10.71
CA GLN A 106 -11.86 -11.97 9.48
C GLN A 106 -11.03 -11.44 8.30
N HIS A 107 -10.16 -12.29 7.77
CA HIS A 107 -9.30 -11.94 6.63
C HIS A 107 -9.02 -13.16 5.74
N GLN A 108 -8.46 -12.90 4.56
CA GLN A 108 -7.82 -13.90 3.72
C GLN A 108 -6.40 -13.45 3.41
N THR A 109 -5.51 -14.40 3.13
CA THR A 109 -4.12 -14.14 2.77
C THR A 109 -3.83 -14.59 1.34
N GLY A 110 -2.94 -13.87 0.66
CA GLY A 110 -2.38 -14.24 -0.63
C GLY A 110 -0.86 -14.10 -0.63
N LYS A 111 -0.21 -14.15 -1.80
CA LYS A 111 1.25 -13.93 -1.88
C LYS A 111 1.57 -12.46 -1.57
N GLY A 112 1.98 -12.16 -0.34
CA GLY A 112 2.37 -10.82 0.11
C GLY A 112 1.22 -9.81 0.21
N CYS A 113 -0.03 -10.29 0.24
CA CYS A 113 -1.21 -9.43 0.37
C CYS A 113 -2.23 -10.01 1.34
N LEU A 114 -2.99 -9.10 1.93
CA LEU A 114 -4.04 -9.37 2.89
C LEU A 114 -5.36 -8.86 2.29
N TYR A 115 -6.43 -9.62 2.46
CA TYR A 115 -7.74 -9.26 1.95
C TYR A 115 -8.74 -9.11 3.08
N LEU A 116 -9.45 -7.98 3.09
CA LEU A 116 -10.47 -7.63 4.07
C LEU A 116 -11.79 -7.34 3.37
N LYS A 117 -12.86 -8.03 3.78
CA LYS A 117 -14.22 -7.74 3.30
C LYS A 117 -14.80 -6.48 3.94
N ARG A 118 -14.42 -6.23 5.20
CA ARG A 118 -14.91 -5.15 6.05
C ARG A 118 -13.75 -4.68 6.91
N VAL A 119 -13.19 -3.51 6.59
CA VAL A 119 -12.07 -2.95 7.35
C VAL A 119 -12.55 -2.43 8.70
N ASP A 120 -13.78 -1.89 8.75
CA ASP A 120 -14.42 -1.44 9.99
C ASP A 120 -14.70 -2.56 11.03
N GLN A 121 -14.59 -3.83 10.63
CA GLN A 121 -14.69 -4.98 11.53
C GLN A 121 -13.33 -5.54 11.97
N ALA A 122 -12.23 -4.99 11.45
CA ALA A 122 -10.90 -5.40 11.85
C ALA A 122 -10.53 -4.80 13.21
N ASP A 123 -9.71 -5.52 13.99
CA ASP A 123 -9.12 -4.96 15.21
C ASP A 123 -8.23 -3.76 14.84
N PRO A 124 -8.53 -2.55 15.36
CA PRO A 124 -7.86 -1.32 14.92
C PRO A 124 -6.40 -1.27 15.36
N ASP A 125 -6.03 -1.92 16.46
CA ASP A 125 -4.65 -1.94 16.96
C ASP A 125 -3.80 -2.94 16.17
N ALA A 126 -4.37 -4.11 15.86
CA ALA A 126 -3.74 -5.10 14.99
C ALA A 126 -3.54 -4.52 13.58
N LEU A 127 -4.53 -3.83 13.03
CA LEU A 127 -4.42 -3.17 11.72
C LEU A 127 -3.28 -2.14 11.70
N ARG A 128 -3.21 -1.26 12.72
CA ARG A 128 -2.10 -0.29 12.86
C ARG A 128 -0.76 -0.98 12.99
N ALA A 129 -0.66 -2.04 13.79
CA ALA A 129 0.58 -2.79 13.98
C ALA A 129 1.07 -3.45 12.68
N ILE A 130 0.16 -4.03 11.89
CA ILE A 130 0.46 -4.63 10.58
C ILE A 130 1.00 -3.56 9.62
N VAL A 131 0.29 -2.43 9.50
CA VAL A 131 0.72 -1.31 8.64
C VAL A 131 2.10 -0.80 9.07
N ALA A 132 2.30 -0.60 10.37
CA ALA A 132 3.56 -0.10 10.93
C ALA A 132 4.71 -1.07 10.65
N ARG A 133 4.49 -2.37 10.84
CA ARG A 133 5.50 -3.41 10.58
C ARG A 133 5.86 -3.44 9.09
N SER A 134 4.86 -3.46 8.21
CA SER A 134 5.08 -3.41 6.76
C SER A 134 5.87 -2.17 6.33
N TYR A 135 5.50 -1.00 6.82
CA TYR A 135 6.18 0.25 6.47
C TYR A 135 7.62 0.29 6.97
N ARG A 136 7.90 -0.18 8.19
CA ARG A 136 9.27 -0.30 8.70
C ARG A 136 10.09 -1.28 7.86
N SER A 137 9.56 -2.46 7.55
CA SER A 137 10.26 -3.44 6.71
C SER A 137 10.62 -2.87 5.34
N ALA A 138 9.73 -2.04 4.76
CA ALA A 138 9.98 -1.36 3.49
C ALA A 138 11.06 -0.28 3.54
N THR A 139 11.24 0.37 4.70
CA THR A 139 12.11 1.55 4.86
C THR A 139 13.42 1.27 5.58
N THR A 140 13.57 0.09 6.21
CA THR A 140 14.76 -0.25 7.03
C THR A 140 15.65 -1.33 6.39
N GLY A 141 15.21 -2.01 5.33
CA GLY A 141 16.01 -3.04 4.64
C GLY A 141 17.18 -2.48 3.82
N PRO A 142 18.15 -3.31 3.41
CA PRO A 142 19.21 -2.93 2.47
C PRO A 142 18.59 -2.60 1.09
N GLY A 143 18.26 -1.33 0.90
CA GLY A 143 17.44 -0.79 -0.20
C GLY A 143 16.38 0.26 0.24
N GLY A 144 16.19 0.43 1.55
CA GLY A 144 15.14 1.27 2.17
C GLY A 144 15.48 2.75 2.37
N ALA A 145 16.66 3.21 1.99
CA ALA A 145 17.04 4.62 2.11
C ALA A 145 17.03 5.33 0.75
N GLN A 146 15.86 5.71 0.26
CA GLN A 146 15.68 6.98 -0.46
C GLN A 146 14.22 7.41 -0.34
N VAL A 147 13.93 8.05 0.78
CA VAL A 147 12.72 8.82 0.99
C VAL A 147 12.86 10.12 0.19
N SER A 148 12.43 10.11 -1.07
CA SER A 148 12.19 11.35 -1.80
C SER A 148 10.90 11.95 -1.28
N ALA A 149 11.03 12.83 -0.29
CA ALA A 149 10.01 13.83 -0.02
C ALA A 149 9.94 14.74 -1.25
N ALA A 150 8.89 14.59 -2.04
CA ALA A 150 8.54 15.63 -3.00
C ALA A 150 8.10 16.86 -2.20
N GLY A 151 8.96 17.88 -2.17
CA GLY A 151 8.60 19.26 -1.92
C GLY A 151 8.64 19.74 -0.48
N GLU A 152 9.82 20.18 -0.04
CA GLU A 152 9.95 21.35 0.84
C GLU A 152 11.20 22.13 0.41
N ASP A 153 11.03 23.17 -0.41
CA ASP A 153 11.78 24.41 -0.22
C ASP A 153 10.91 25.59 -0.66
N SER A 154 10.65 26.46 0.31
CA SER A 154 9.98 27.75 0.20
C SER A 154 11.04 28.80 0.50
N GLY A 155 11.25 29.76 -0.41
CA GLY A 155 12.16 30.89 -0.17
C GLY A 155 12.56 31.61 -1.44
#